data_AF-A0A6B2L4W0-F1
#
_entry.id   AF-A0A6B2L4W0-F1
#
_cell.length_a   1.000
_cell.length_b   1.000
_cell.length_c   1.000
_cell.angle_alpha   90.00
_cell.angle_beta   90.00
_cell.angle_gamma   90.00
#
_symmetry.space_group_name_H-M   'P 1'
#
loop_
_entity.id
_entity.type
_entity.pdbx_description
1 polymer ?
#
loop_
_entity_poly.entity_id
_entity_poly.type
_entity_poly.pdbx_seq_one_letter_code
_entity_poly.pdbx_strand_id
1 'polypeptide(L)'
;MNLTENSELKEFIAKLRAETKRPDSEILLLARQHDLRDEKEYQAAKQKLTSLTPIDIDQYLHLPLRPLTRRLTCSICFDVFPIGEMFTMDCPASHRFCFECIQGYIRTHLSNGSVCECPDQKCTYEISHGEVKQVFGENSKEYEDYSEALLKRELAKLPVVGCPTPGCKNFIEMDRVRVPMHCVCSGCNAEFCSMCKKDYHYRMNCSESMKYTRDWIEWNTNGRRNYHELLEKEQKKIEGLEKEKKKIEERNQELQRRYQDLVADEKWKEQNCHACPHCGRPIQKLEGCDSMVCGSDYHGGNIQNGCGKRFNWSQSQPYKSTGLSGPKTVEFQPPPNPKQRTRHGDWIPCDNCKQQIVGLRFSCVHCRSFNLCENCEFKVDHHKNHVFRIFEKTEEDEILQIAARAQKPSLMENIASKIFK
;
A
#
# COMPACT_ATOMS: atom_id res chain seq x y z
N MET A 1 -17.05 1.85 -71.80
CA MET A 1 -15.66 2.20 -71.47
C MET A 1 -14.79 1.77 -72.62
N ASN A 2 -14.06 2.70 -73.23
CA ASN A 2 -13.08 2.41 -74.26
C ASN A 2 -12.07 1.41 -73.69
N LEU A 3 -12.05 0.19 -74.24
CA LEU A 3 -11.09 -0.88 -73.91
C LEU A 3 -9.63 -0.44 -74.14
N THR A 4 -9.45 0.68 -74.83
CA THR A 4 -8.22 1.34 -75.23
C THR A 4 -7.68 2.33 -74.18
N GLU A 5 -7.86 2.11 -72.87
CA GLU A 5 -7.21 2.96 -71.84
C GLU A 5 -6.36 2.17 -70.82
N ASN A 6 -6.42 0.84 -70.83
CA ASN A 6 -5.51 0.01 -70.02
C ASN A 6 -4.20 -0.20 -70.79
N SER A 7 -3.09 0.38 -70.30
CA SER A 7 -1.77 0.35 -70.96
C SER A 7 -1.23 -1.07 -71.17
N GLU A 8 -1.44 -1.96 -70.20
CA GLU A 8 -1.00 -3.35 -70.28
C GLU A 8 -1.84 -4.13 -71.28
N LEU A 9 -3.17 -3.97 -71.24
CA LEU A 9 -4.08 -4.61 -72.20
C LEU A 9 -3.81 -4.16 -73.64
N LYS A 10 -3.43 -2.89 -73.85
CA LYS A 10 -3.01 -2.38 -75.18
C LYS A 10 -1.76 -3.09 -75.70
N GLU A 11 -0.78 -3.31 -74.84
CA GLU A 11 0.46 -3.99 -75.21
C GLU A 11 0.20 -5.46 -75.54
N PHE A 12 -0.65 -6.14 -74.76
CA PHE A 12 -1.09 -7.51 -75.04
C PHE A 12 -1.91 -7.63 -76.34
N ILE A 13 -2.82 -6.68 -76.62
CA ILE A 13 -3.58 -6.64 -77.88
C ILE A 13 -2.64 -6.39 -79.07
N ALA A 14 -1.69 -5.46 -78.92
CA ALA A 14 -0.70 -5.15 -79.97
C ALA A 14 0.16 -6.38 -80.31
N LYS A 15 0.54 -7.18 -79.31
CA LYS A 15 1.26 -8.45 -79.50
C LYS A 15 0.43 -9.46 -80.30
N LEU A 16 -0.82 -9.70 -79.92
CA LEU A 16 -1.71 -10.60 -80.66
C LEU A 16 -2.00 -10.14 -82.08
N ARG A 17 -2.15 -8.82 -82.28
CA ARG A 17 -2.29 -8.21 -83.61
C ARG A 17 -1.06 -8.50 -84.47
N ALA A 18 0.14 -8.32 -83.93
CA ALA A 18 1.37 -8.57 -84.66
C ALA A 18 1.54 -10.06 -85.02
N GLU A 19 1.16 -10.97 -84.11
CA GLU A 19 1.35 -12.41 -84.27
C GLU A 19 0.29 -13.07 -85.16
N THR A 20 -0.96 -12.63 -85.10
CA THR A 20 -2.09 -13.27 -85.83
C THR A 20 -2.54 -12.49 -87.07
N LYS A 21 -2.10 -11.24 -87.22
CA LYS A 21 -2.49 -10.31 -88.30
C LYS A 21 -4.00 -10.08 -88.44
N ARG A 22 -4.76 -10.27 -87.36
CA ARG A 22 -6.21 -10.00 -87.30
C ARG A 22 -6.49 -8.55 -86.84
N PRO A 23 -7.59 -7.92 -87.27
CA PRO A 23 -7.96 -6.58 -86.82
C PRO A 23 -8.32 -6.54 -85.32
N ASP A 24 -8.15 -5.37 -84.70
CA ASP A 24 -8.39 -5.21 -83.25
C ASP A 24 -9.83 -5.54 -82.84
N SER A 25 -10.80 -5.29 -83.71
CA SER A 25 -12.20 -5.63 -83.45
C SER A 25 -12.39 -7.10 -83.13
N GLU A 26 -11.60 -7.99 -83.75
CA GLU A 26 -11.68 -9.44 -83.58
C GLU A 26 -10.88 -9.93 -82.37
N ILE A 27 -9.69 -9.33 -82.16
CA ILE A 27 -8.87 -9.61 -80.98
C ILE A 27 -9.62 -9.18 -79.72
N LEU A 28 -10.25 -8.01 -79.74
CA LEU A 28 -11.11 -7.51 -78.67
C LEU A 28 -12.34 -8.39 -78.46
N LEU A 29 -12.85 -9.07 -79.48
CA LEU A 29 -13.98 -9.98 -79.35
C LEU A 29 -13.59 -11.23 -78.55
N LEU A 30 -12.44 -11.85 -78.86
CA LEU A 30 -11.94 -13.00 -78.09
C LEU A 30 -11.44 -12.60 -76.70
N ALA A 31 -10.86 -11.41 -76.55
CA ALA A 31 -10.49 -10.83 -75.26
C ALA A 31 -11.68 -10.63 -74.32
N ARG A 32 -12.89 -10.51 -74.87
CA ARG A 32 -14.14 -10.42 -74.09
C ARG A 32 -14.66 -11.79 -73.64
N GLN A 33 -14.13 -12.88 -74.17
CA GLN A 33 -14.54 -14.26 -73.85
C GLN A 33 -13.52 -15.01 -72.99
N HIS A 34 -12.25 -14.59 -73.03
CA HIS A 34 -11.11 -15.18 -72.32
C HIS A 34 -10.37 -14.11 -71.51
N ASP A 35 -9.82 -14.46 -70.35
CA ASP A 35 -8.89 -13.58 -69.65
C ASP A 35 -7.50 -13.76 -70.26
N LEU A 36 -7.19 -12.98 -71.30
CA LEU A 36 -5.96 -13.09 -72.09
C LEU A 36 -4.68 -12.78 -71.28
N ARG A 37 -4.79 -12.48 -69.98
CA ARG A 37 -3.68 -12.36 -69.04
C ARG A 37 -3.25 -13.71 -68.44
N ASP A 38 -4.08 -14.74 -68.53
CA ASP A 38 -3.70 -16.11 -68.21
C ASP A 38 -3.01 -16.76 -69.42
N GLU A 39 -1.80 -17.29 -69.24
CA GLU A 39 -0.99 -17.82 -70.36
C GLU A 39 -1.67 -19.03 -71.05
N LYS A 40 -2.43 -19.85 -70.32
CA LYS A 40 -3.13 -21.00 -70.92
C LYS A 40 -4.34 -20.53 -71.72
N GLU A 41 -5.11 -19.58 -71.19
CA GLU A 41 -6.21 -18.97 -71.94
C GLU A 41 -5.70 -18.14 -73.12
N TYR A 42 -4.55 -17.48 -73.01
CA TYR A 42 -3.88 -16.76 -74.09
C TYR A 42 -3.55 -17.69 -75.26
N GLN A 43 -2.91 -18.83 -74.99
CA GLN A 43 -2.57 -19.79 -76.05
C GLN A 43 -3.83 -20.42 -76.67
N ALA A 44 -4.83 -20.74 -75.86
CA ALA A 44 -6.10 -21.26 -76.35
C ALA A 44 -6.83 -20.24 -77.24
N ALA A 45 -6.89 -18.97 -76.82
CA ALA A 45 -7.51 -17.89 -77.58
C ALA A 45 -6.74 -17.60 -78.87
N LYS A 46 -5.40 -17.60 -78.83
CA LYS A 46 -4.55 -17.44 -80.03
C LYS A 46 -4.76 -18.56 -81.04
N GLN A 47 -4.78 -19.81 -80.59
CA GLN A 47 -5.04 -20.96 -81.46
C GLN A 47 -6.45 -20.87 -82.06
N LYS A 48 -7.45 -20.48 -81.27
CA LYS A 48 -8.82 -20.29 -81.73
C LYS A 48 -8.92 -19.16 -82.76
N LEU A 49 -8.32 -18.00 -82.49
CA LEU A 49 -8.31 -16.84 -83.39
C LEU A 49 -7.68 -17.16 -84.75
N THR A 50 -6.63 -17.97 -84.75
CA THR A 50 -5.92 -18.38 -85.97
C THR A 50 -6.75 -19.40 -86.78
N SER A 51 -7.58 -20.20 -86.10
CA SER A 51 -8.41 -21.24 -86.73
C SER A 51 -9.78 -20.77 -87.23
N LEU A 52 -10.28 -19.60 -86.79
CA LEU A 52 -11.61 -19.10 -87.10
C LEU A 52 -11.65 -18.28 -88.39
N THR A 53 -12.69 -18.49 -89.21
CA THR A 53 -12.94 -17.67 -90.39
C THR A 53 -13.64 -16.36 -90.00
N PRO A 54 -13.55 -15.28 -90.81
CA PRO A 54 -14.19 -14.00 -90.49
C PRO A 54 -15.71 -14.09 -90.26
N ILE A 55 -16.40 -15.04 -90.90
CA ILE A 55 -17.86 -15.23 -90.76
C ILE A 55 -18.21 -15.84 -89.39
N ASP A 56 -17.34 -16.70 -88.85
CA ASP A 56 -17.55 -17.32 -87.53
C ASP A 56 -17.46 -16.28 -86.40
N ILE A 57 -16.70 -15.21 -86.61
CA ILE A 57 -16.52 -14.12 -85.65
C ILE A 57 -17.79 -13.28 -85.51
N ASP A 58 -18.50 -13.01 -86.62
CA ASP A 58 -19.74 -12.24 -86.59
C ASP A 58 -20.85 -12.95 -85.78
N GLN A 59 -20.89 -14.29 -85.83
CA GLN A 59 -21.82 -15.08 -85.01
C GLN A 59 -21.52 -14.99 -83.50
N TYR A 60 -20.27 -14.69 -83.13
CA TYR A 60 -19.84 -14.56 -81.74
C TYR A 60 -20.26 -13.23 -81.09
N LEU A 61 -20.73 -12.24 -81.86
CA LEU A 61 -21.26 -10.96 -81.31
C LEU A 61 -22.52 -11.14 -80.45
N HIS A 62 -23.22 -12.26 -80.56
CA HIS A 62 -24.50 -12.51 -79.89
C HIS A 62 -24.40 -13.40 -78.64
N LEU A 63 -23.20 -13.84 -78.25
CA LEU A 63 -22.98 -14.68 -77.06
C LEU A 63 -22.92 -13.84 -75.76
N PRO A 64 -23.45 -14.34 -74.63
CA PRO A 64 -23.42 -13.61 -73.36
C PRO A 64 -21.98 -13.41 -72.84
N LEU A 65 -21.65 -12.16 -72.50
CA LEU A 65 -20.31 -11.70 -72.13
C LEU A 65 -19.92 -12.13 -70.69
N ARG A 66 -18.65 -12.52 -70.47
CA ARG A 66 -18.05 -12.50 -69.13
C ARG A 66 -17.63 -11.06 -68.79
N PRO A 67 -18.03 -10.47 -67.65
CA PRO A 67 -17.53 -9.15 -67.27
C PRO A 67 -16.03 -9.24 -66.94
N LEU A 68 -15.22 -8.42 -67.59
CA LEU A 68 -13.87 -8.09 -67.15
C LEU A 68 -14.02 -7.41 -65.77
N THR A 69 -13.75 -8.17 -64.70
CA THR A 69 -13.97 -7.89 -63.26
C THR A 69 -14.62 -6.55 -62.88
N ARG A 70 -15.85 -6.60 -62.36
CA ARG A 70 -16.54 -5.44 -61.77
C ARG A 70 -15.64 -4.83 -60.67
N ARG A 71 -15.48 -3.50 -60.68
CA ARG A 71 -14.64 -2.73 -59.73
C ARG A 71 -15.50 -1.90 -58.79
N LEU A 72 -15.03 -1.69 -57.56
CA LEU A 72 -15.67 -0.84 -56.56
C LEU A 72 -14.62 0.04 -55.87
N THR A 73 -15.07 1.21 -55.39
CA THR A 73 -14.25 2.13 -54.60
C THR A 73 -14.29 1.72 -53.13
N CYS A 74 -13.11 1.63 -52.49
CA CYS A 74 -13.02 1.46 -51.04
C CYS A 74 -13.43 2.76 -50.34
N SER A 75 -14.38 2.73 -49.39
CA SER A 75 -14.84 3.94 -48.70
C SER A 75 -13.87 4.49 -47.64
N ILE A 76 -12.78 3.78 -47.35
CA ILE A 76 -11.76 4.20 -46.37
C ILE A 76 -10.61 4.95 -47.06
N CYS A 77 -9.97 4.36 -48.09
CA CYS A 77 -8.88 5.01 -48.81
C CYS A 77 -9.30 5.73 -50.10
N PHE A 78 -10.54 5.54 -50.55
CA PHE A 78 -11.10 6.11 -51.80
C PHE A 78 -10.46 5.60 -53.11
N ASP A 79 -9.62 4.57 -53.06
CA ASP A 79 -9.08 3.90 -54.25
C ASP A 79 -10.04 2.86 -54.84
N VAL A 80 -9.85 2.52 -56.12
CA VAL A 80 -10.72 1.61 -56.89
C VAL A 80 -10.05 0.24 -57.07
N PHE A 81 -10.72 -0.81 -56.59
CA PHE A 81 -10.21 -2.18 -56.61
C PHE A 81 -11.14 -3.13 -57.40
N PRO A 82 -10.60 -4.21 -57.99
CA PRO A 82 -11.41 -5.34 -58.45
C PRO A 82 -12.18 -5.95 -57.29
N ILE A 83 -13.48 -6.27 -57.50
CA ILE A 83 -14.34 -6.84 -56.44
C ILE A 83 -13.75 -8.12 -55.82
N GLY A 84 -13.04 -8.94 -56.61
CA GLY A 84 -12.40 -10.18 -56.14
C GLY A 84 -11.17 -9.95 -55.24
N GLU A 85 -10.63 -8.74 -55.22
CA GLU A 85 -9.48 -8.33 -54.38
C GLU A 85 -9.93 -7.50 -53.17
N MET A 86 -11.24 -7.35 -52.95
CA MET A 86 -11.80 -6.66 -51.80
C MET A 86 -12.36 -7.67 -50.80
N PHE A 87 -12.18 -7.38 -49.51
CA PHE A 87 -12.84 -8.12 -48.45
C PHE A 87 -14.33 -7.76 -48.42
N THR A 88 -15.19 -8.77 -48.31
CA THR A 88 -16.64 -8.60 -48.19
C THR A 88 -17.04 -8.95 -46.77
N MET A 89 -17.59 -7.97 -46.05
CA MET A 89 -18.10 -8.18 -44.71
C MET A 89 -19.37 -9.03 -44.75
N ASP A 90 -19.57 -9.87 -43.74
CA ASP A 90 -20.77 -10.71 -43.57
C ASP A 90 -21.99 -9.91 -43.06
N CYS A 91 -21.85 -8.59 -42.90
CA CYS A 91 -22.94 -7.68 -42.56
C CYS A 91 -24.09 -7.73 -43.59
N PRO A 92 -25.34 -7.38 -43.20
CA PRO A 92 -26.51 -7.45 -44.09
C PRO A 92 -26.42 -6.63 -45.38
N ALA A 93 -25.62 -5.55 -45.38
CA ALA A 93 -25.39 -4.69 -46.54
C ALA A 93 -24.19 -5.14 -47.40
N SER A 94 -23.47 -6.18 -46.98
CA SER A 94 -22.27 -6.73 -47.65
C SER A 94 -21.25 -5.65 -48.03
N HIS A 95 -20.94 -4.76 -47.07
CA HIS A 95 -19.94 -3.70 -47.27
C HIS A 95 -18.58 -4.28 -47.67
N ARG A 96 -17.86 -3.56 -48.54
CA ARG A 96 -16.60 -4.02 -49.13
C ARG A 96 -15.49 -3.00 -48.91
N PHE A 97 -14.33 -3.51 -48.53
CA PHE A 97 -13.13 -2.70 -48.28
C PHE A 97 -11.92 -3.39 -48.90
N CYS A 98 -10.89 -2.63 -49.29
CA CYS A 98 -9.62 -3.26 -49.66
C CYS A 98 -8.99 -3.92 -48.42
N PHE A 99 -8.19 -4.97 -48.62
CA PHE A 99 -7.58 -5.73 -47.53
C PHE A 99 -6.72 -4.86 -46.60
N GLU A 100 -5.96 -3.92 -47.16
CA GLU A 100 -5.11 -3.02 -46.36
C GLU A 100 -5.93 -2.16 -45.39
N CYS A 101 -7.06 -1.62 -45.85
CA CYS A 101 -7.91 -0.76 -45.03
C CYS A 101 -8.60 -1.54 -43.91
N ILE A 102 -9.18 -2.71 -44.21
CA ILE A 102 -9.84 -3.51 -43.17
C ILE A 102 -8.82 -4.05 -42.16
N GLN A 103 -7.63 -4.45 -42.61
CA GLN A 103 -6.56 -4.87 -41.73
C GLN A 103 -6.08 -3.73 -40.81
N GLY A 104 -5.85 -2.54 -41.38
CA GLY A 104 -5.46 -1.37 -40.60
C GLY A 104 -6.52 -0.96 -39.58
N TYR A 105 -7.79 -1.02 -39.98
CA TYR A 105 -8.94 -0.73 -39.11
C TYR A 105 -8.99 -1.68 -37.91
N ILE A 106 -8.97 -3.00 -38.15
CA ILE A 106 -9.01 -4.00 -37.08
C ILE A 106 -7.81 -3.85 -36.14
N ARG A 107 -6.59 -3.68 -36.68
CA ARG A 107 -5.38 -3.45 -35.86
C ARG A 107 -5.49 -2.25 -34.94
N THR A 108 -6.11 -1.17 -35.42
CA THR A 108 -6.30 0.06 -34.63
C THR A 108 -7.26 -0.14 -33.47
N HIS A 109 -8.29 -0.97 -33.64
CA HIS A 109 -9.20 -1.31 -32.54
C HIS A 109 -8.57 -2.28 -31.54
N LEU A 110 -7.81 -3.26 -32.04
CA LEU A 110 -7.09 -4.23 -31.22
C LEU A 110 -5.99 -3.59 -30.38
N SER A 111 -5.27 -2.60 -30.91
CA SER A 111 -4.25 -1.86 -30.14
C SER A 111 -4.86 -1.11 -28.95
N ASN A 112 -6.13 -0.71 -29.05
CA ASN A 112 -6.91 -0.14 -27.95
C ASN A 112 -7.55 -1.21 -27.04
N GLY A 113 -7.32 -2.50 -27.29
CA GLY A 113 -7.88 -3.62 -26.52
C GLY A 113 -9.37 -3.84 -26.76
N SER A 114 -9.90 -3.38 -27.89
CA SER A 114 -11.33 -3.46 -28.23
C SER A 114 -11.58 -4.28 -29.49
N VAL A 115 -12.75 -4.92 -29.54
CA VAL A 115 -13.29 -5.45 -30.79
C VAL A 115 -13.98 -4.33 -31.58
N CYS A 116 -14.25 -4.56 -32.85
CA CYS A 116 -14.78 -3.53 -33.74
C CYS A 116 -16.00 -3.99 -34.53
N GLU A 117 -16.77 -3.00 -34.96
CA GLU A 117 -17.90 -3.14 -35.85
C GLU A 117 -17.47 -2.88 -37.30
N CYS A 118 -18.39 -3.04 -38.24
CA CYS A 118 -18.18 -2.69 -39.62
C CYS A 118 -17.70 -1.23 -39.75
N PRO A 119 -16.69 -0.93 -40.59
CA PRO A 119 -16.19 0.44 -40.76
C PRO A 119 -17.23 1.43 -41.32
N ASP A 120 -18.36 0.95 -41.86
CA ASP A 120 -19.43 1.82 -42.33
C ASP A 120 -20.22 2.42 -41.16
N GLN A 121 -20.35 3.75 -41.13
CA GLN A 121 -20.94 4.49 -40.00
C GLN A 121 -22.41 4.16 -39.71
N LYS A 122 -23.14 3.58 -40.66
CA LYS A 122 -24.56 3.21 -40.48
C LYS A 122 -24.74 1.73 -40.16
N CYS A 123 -23.65 0.98 -40.06
CA CYS A 123 -23.64 -0.44 -39.85
C CYS A 123 -23.18 -0.77 -38.43
N THR A 124 -24.00 -1.50 -37.67
CA THR A 124 -23.69 -1.93 -36.29
C THR A 124 -23.28 -3.40 -36.24
N TYR A 125 -22.92 -3.98 -37.39
CA TYR A 125 -22.50 -5.37 -37.47
C TYR A 125 -21.13 -5.52 -36.81
N GLU A 126 -21.04 -6.29 -35.74
CA GLU A 126 -19.79 -6.66 -35.11
C GLU A 126 -19.02 -7.66 -35.98
N ILE A 127 -17.73 -7.40 -36.20
CA ILE A 127 -16.88 -8.30 -36.99
C ILE A 127 -16.79 -9.65 -36.26
N SER A 128 -17.07 -10.73 -36.98
CA SER A 128 -17.03 -12.07 -36.42
C SER A 128 -15.61 -12.58 -36.28
N HIS A 129 -15.42 -13.57 -35.39
CA HIS A 129 -14.15 -14.30 -35.26
C HIS A 129 -13.72 -14.96 -36.59
N GLY A 130 -14.70 -15.42 -37.38
CA GLY A 130 -14.47 -16.00 -38.70
C GLY A 130 -13.93 -15.01 -39.73
N GLU A 131 -14.43 -13.77 -39.73
CA GLU A 131 -13.91 -12.72 -40.62
C GLU A 131 -12.48 -12.32 -40.24
N VAL A 132 -12.16 -12.20 -38.95
CA VAL A 132 -10.78 -11.94 -38.50
C VAL A 132 -9.85 -13.08 -38.93
N LYS A 133 -10.30 -14.34 -38.82
CA LYS A 133 -9.58 -15.51 -39.33
C LYS A 133 -9.33 -15.43 -40.83
N GLN A 134 -10.29 -14.95 -41.62
CA GLN A 134 -10.14 -14.80 -43.07
C GLN A 134 -9.19 -13.66 -43.44
N VAL A 135 -9.21 -12.56 -42.69
CA VAL A 135 -8.41 -11.35 -42.98
C VAL A 135 -6.93 -11.51 -42.60
N PHE A 136 -6.63 -12.19 -41.48
CA PHE A 136 -5.26 -12.32 -40.94
C PHE A 136 -4.73 -13.76 -40.88
N GLY A 137 -5.61 -14.76 -40.92
CA GLY A 137 -5.25 -16.16 -40.68
C GLY A 137 -5.33 -16.56 -39.20
N GLU A 138 -5.54 -17.86 -38.96
CA GLU A 138 -5.76 -18.46 -37.63
C GLU A 138 -4.54 -18.40 -36.70
N ASN A 139 -3.33 -18.36 -37.24
CA ASN A 139 -2.10 -18.32 -36.46
C ASN A 139 -1.51 -16.90 -36.35
N SER A 140 -2.30 -15.88 -36.69
CA SER A 140 -1.87 -14.49 -36.60
C SER A 140 -2.00 -13.97 -35.18
N LYS A 141 -1.12 -13.03 -34.81
CA LYS A 141 -1.21 -12.33 -33.53
C LYS A 141 -2.55 -11.57 -33.41
N GLU A 142 -3.01 -10.96 -34.49
CA GLU A 142 -4.27 -10.22 -34.53
C GLU A 142 -5.48 -11.11 -34.21
N TYR A 143 -5.48 -12.36 -34.69
CA TYR A 143 -6.54 -13.32 -34.37
C TYR A 143 -6.53 -13.74 -32.89
N GLU A 144 -5.35 -13.96 -32.30
CA GLU A 144 -5.20 -14.22 -30.86
C GLU A 144 -5.65 -13.00 -30.02
N ASP A 145 -5.17 -11.80 -30.38
CA ASP A 145 -5.52 -10.55 -29.71
C ASP A 145 -7.04 -10.28 -29.77
N TYR A 146 -7.69 -10.59 -30.91
CA TYR A 146 -9.13 -10.49 -31.07
C TYR A 146 -9.89 -11.48 -30.18
N SER A 147 -9.41 -12.72 -30.11
CA SER A 147 -9.97 -13.75 -29.23
C SER A 147 -9.87 -13.34 -27.76
N GLU A 148 -8.73 -12.78 -27.36
CA GLU A 148 -8.52 -12.28 -26.00
C GLU A 148 -9.40 -11.06 -25.69
N ALA A 149 -9.58 -10.14 -26.65
CA ALA A 149 -10.46 -8.99 -26.49
C ALA A 149 -11.93 -9.39 -26.31
N LEU A 150 -12.41 -10.36 -27.11
CA LEU A 150 -13.74 -10.94 -26.95
C LEU A 150 -13.91 -11.59 -25.57
N LEU A 151 -12.95 -12.41 -25.16
CA LEU A 151 -12.97 -13.06 -23.85
C LEU A 151 -13.00 -12.03 -22.72
N LYS A 152 -12.15 -11.00 -22.76
CA LYS A 152 -12.13 -9.92 -21.76
C LYS A 152 -13.48 -9.20 -21.67
N ARG A 153 -14.13 -8.93 -22.80
CA ARG A 153 -15.46 -8.30 -22.83
C ARG A 153 -16.52 -9.16 -22.17
N GLU A 154 -16.54 -10.46 -22.45
CA GLU A 154 -17.51 -11.37 -21.83
C GLU A 154 -17.24 -11.57 -20.33
N LEU A 155 -15.97 -11.71 -19.95
CA LEU A 155 -15.56 -11.81 -18.54
C LEU A 155 -15.89 -10.55 -17.75
N ALA A 156 -15.87 -9.37 -18.36
CA ALA A 156 -16.25 -8.11 -17.71
C ALA A 156 -17.73 -8.09 -17.26
N LYS A 157 -18.58 -8.94 -17.85
CA LYS A 157 -20.00 -9.08 -17.46
C LYS A 157 -20.19 -10.05 -16.29
N LEU A 158 -19.20 -10.91 -16.03
CA LEU A 158 -19.25 -11.94 -14.99
C LEU A 158 -18.58 -11.43 -13.69
N PRO A 159 -19.00 -11.92 -12.51
CA PRO A 159 -18.36 -11.59 -11.25
C PRO A 159 -17.06 -12.40 -11.09
N VAL A 160 -16.10 -12.22 -11.99
CA VAL A 160 -14.81 -12.92 -11.98
C VAL A 160 -13.65 -11.96 -11.84
N VAL A 161 -12.55 -12.44 -11.24
CA VAL A 161 -11.29 -11.70 -11.15
C VAL A 161 -10.16 -12.50 -11.78
N GLY A 162 -9.41 -11.86 -12.69
CA GLY A 162 -8.22 -12.46 -13.28
C GLY A 162 -7.04 -12.47 -12.30
N CYS A 163 -6.30 -13.58 -12.29
CA CYS A 163 -5.08 -13.70 -11.50
C CYS A 163 -4.05 -12.63 -11.89
N PRO A 164 -3.45 -11.91 -10.92
CA PRO A 164 -2.46 -10.87 -11.22
C PRO A 164 -1.06 -11.41 -11.52
N THR A 165 -0.80 -12.71 -11.31
CA THR A 165 0.51 -13.31 -11.54
C THR A 165 0.87 -13.22 -13.03
N PRO A 166 2.02 -12.63 -13.39
CA PRO A 166 2.47 -12.56 -14.78
C PRO A 166 2.47 -13.94 -15.44
N GLY A 167 1.82 -14.05 -16.61
CA GLY A 167 1.71 -15.30 -17.37
C GLY A 167 0.58 -16.25 -16.92
N CYS A 168 -0.09 -16.00 -15.80
CA CYS A 168 -1.24 -16.79 -15.38
C CYS A 168 -2.53 -16.30 -16.07
N LYS A 169 -3.24 -17.20 -16.76
CA LYS A 169 -4.50 -16.90 -17.46
C LYS A 169 -5.75 -17.32 -16.68
N ASN A 170 -5.61 -17.75 -15.41
CA ASN A 170 -6.75 -18.20 -14.61
C ASN A 170 -7.62 -17.03 -14.12
N PHE A 171 -8.91 -17.32 -14.05
CA PHE A 171 -9.93 -16.45 -13.46
C PHE A 171 -10.55 -17.15 -12.25
N ILE A 172 -10.97 -16.34 -11.28
CA ILE A 172 -11.56 -16.81 -10.03
C ILE A 172 -12.96 -16.20 -9.93
N GLU A 173 -13.95 -17.04 -9.68
CA GLU A 173 -15.33 -16.61 -9.43
C GLU A 173 -15.45 -15.93 -8.07
N MET A 174 -16.22 -14.85 -8.01
CA MET A 174 -16.45 -14.08 -6.79
C MET A 174 -17.86 -14.29 -6.28
N ASP A 175 -17.98 -14.89 -5.09
CA ASP A 175 -19.29 -15.06 -4.42
C ASP A 175 -19.88 -13.73 -3.93
N ARG A 176 -19.03 -12.71 -3.73
CA ARG A 176 -19.43 -11.40 -3.19
C ARG A 176 -18.86 -10.29 -4.04
N VAL A 177 -19.73 -9.53 -4.67
CA VAL A 177 -19.35 -8.36 -5.48
C VAL A 177 -19.13 -7.17 -4.54
N ARG A 178 -18.04 -6.41 -4.75
CA ARG A 178 -17.68 -5.14 -4.05
C ARG A 178 -17.10 -5.27 -2.65
N VAL A 179 -16.80 -6.49 -2.17
CA VAL A 179 -16.08 -6.70 -0.90
C VAL A 179 -14.72 -7.34 -1.20
N PRO A 180 -13.63 -6.88 -0.58
CA PRO A 180 -12.33 -7.56 -0.67
C PRO A 180 -12.43 -9.02 -0.21
N MET A 181 -12.17 -9.94 -1.14
CA MET A 181 -12.11 -11.37 -0.87
C MET A 181 -10.67 -11.86 -0.96
N HIS A 182 -10.35 -12.85 -0.13
CA HIS A 182 -9.12 -13.60 -0.23
C HIS A 182 -9.27 -14.58 -1.38
N CYS A 183 -8.50 -14.36 -2.44
CA CYS A 183 -8.50 -15.20 -3.63
C CYS A 183 -7.27 -16.10 -3.60
N VAL A 184 -7.47 -17.39 -3.85
CA VAL A 184 -6.39 -18.36 -4.06
C VAL A 184 -6.52 -18.88 -5.49
N CYS A 185 -5.51 -18.62 -6.33
CA CYS A 185 -5.53 -19.05 -7.71
C CYS A 185 -5.29 -20.57 -7.83
N SER A 186 -6.20 -21.30 -8.45
CA SER A 186 -6.03 -22.74 -8.69
C SER A 186 -4.91 -23.10 -9.68
N GLY A 187 -4.44 -22.15 -10.49
CA GLY A 187 -3.42 -22.38 -11.50
C GLY A 187 -1.99 -22.18 -11.01
N CYS A 188 -1.72 -21.08 -10.30
CA CYS A 188 -0.38 -20.73 -9.81
C CYS A 188 -0.27 -20.69 -8.28
N ASN A 189 -1.35 -20.99 -7.55
CA ASN A 189 -1.44 -20.93 -6.09
C ASN A 189 -1.14 -19.55 -5.48
N ALA A 190 -1.18 -18.48 -6.28
CA ALA A 190 -1.01 -17.12 -5.78
C ALA A 190 -2.22 -16.70 -4.94
N GLU A 191 -1.93 -16.05 -3.81
CA GLU A 191 -2.92 -15.47 -2.90
C GLU A 191 -2.99 -13.96 -3.06
N PHE A 192 -4.18 -13.40 -3.26
CA PHE A 192 -4.34 -11.97 -3.49
C PHE A 192 -5.75 -11.47 -3.13
N CYS A 193 -5.89 -10.15 -3.11
CA CYS A 193 -7.16 -9.46 -2.90
C CYS A 193 -7.94 -9.30 -4.21
N SER A 194 -9.19 -9.75 -4.22
CA SER A 194 -10.08 -9.64 -5.39
C SER A 194 -10.23 -8.21 -5.94
N MET A 195 -10.07 -7.19 -5.09
CA MET A 195 -10.31 -5.80 -5.45
C MET A 195 -9.03 -5.09 -5.92
N CYS A 196 -7.99 -5.07 -5.09
CA CYS A 196 -6.75 -4.32 -5.40
C CYS A 196 -5.68 -5.15 -6.12
N LYS A 197 -5.90 -6.47 -6.25
CA LYS A 197 -4.97 -7.43 -6.88
C LYS A 197 -3.57 -7.51 -6.27
N LYS A 198 -3.40 -7.00 -5.04
CA LYS A 198 -2.18 -7.14 -4.21
C LYS A 198 -2.39 -8.25 -3.16
N ASP A 199 -1.38 -8.51 -2.34
CA ASP A 199 -1.47 -9.43 -1.20
C ASP A 199 -2.72 -9.16 -0.37
N TYR A 200 -3.45 -10.21 -0.02
CA TYR A 200 -4.69 -10.08 0.73
C TYR A 200 -4.42 -9.46 2.10
N HIS A 201 -5.35 -8.61 2.55
CA HIS A 201 -5.23 -7.86 3.79
C HIS A 201 -6.47 -8.09 4.66
N TYR A 202 -6.24 -8.43 5.92
CA TYR A 202 -7.28 -8.76 6.90
C TYR A 202 -7.74 -7.51 7.67
N ARG A 203 -9.03 -7.48 8.03
CA ARG A 203 -9.65 -6.48 8.94
C ARG A 203 -9.57 -5.02 8.46
N MET A 204 -9.30 -4.80 7.18
CA MET A 204 -9.19 -3.45 6.61
C MET A 204 -9.61 -3.45 5.14
N ASN A 205 -9.91 -2.25 4.63
CA ASN A 205 -10.19 -2.05 3.22
C ASN A 205 -8.89 -1.82 2.41
N CYS A 206 -9.00 -1.84 1.07
CA CYS A 206 -7.84 -1.68 0.19
C CYS A 206 -7.15 -0.31 0.33
N SER A 207 -7.89 0.75 0.65
CA SER A 207 -7.32 2.09 0.84
C SER A 207 -6.45 2.14 2.10
N GLU A 208 -6.92 1.56 3.19
CA GLU A 208 -6.18 1.42 4.44
C GLU A 208 -4.93 0.57 4.27
N SER A 209 -5.03 -0.57 3.56
CA SER A 209 -3.86 -1.40 3.25
C SER A 209 -2.77 -0.61 2.53
N MET A 210 -3.13 0.19 1.51
CA MET A 210 -2.16 1.04 0.82
C MET A 210 -1.54 2.11 1.71
N LYS A 211 -2.32 2.68 2.64
CA LYS A 211 -1.81 3.62 3.65
C LYS A 211 -0.77 2.92 4.53
N TYR A 212 -1.11 1.77 5.12
CA TYR A 212 -0.17 1.07 6.00
C TYR A 212 1.07 0.57 5.27
N THR A 213 0.97 0.20 3.98
CA THR A 213 2.18 -0.08 3.18
C THR A 213 3.11 1.12 3.12
N ARG A 214 2.58 2.32 2.91
CA ARG A 214 3.38 3.56 2.91
C ARG A 214 4.00 3.82 4.28
N ASP A 215 3.18 3.77 5.33
CA ASP A 215 3.62 4.02 6.72
C ASP A 215 4.71 3.00 7.13
N TRP A 216 4.61 1.75 6.67
CA TRP A 216 5.61 0.71 6.92
C TRP A 216 6.92 0.94 6.18
N ILE A 217 6.87 1.42 4.93
CA ILE A 217 8.08 1.82 4.20
C ILE A 217 8.75 3.01 4.91
N GLU A 218 7.98 3.99 5.35
CA GLU A 218 8.48 5.14 6.11
C GLU A 218 9.11 4.72 7.44
N TRP A 219 8.47 3.78 8.15
CA TRP A 219 9.01 3.18 9.36
C TRP A 219 10.37 2.51 9.11
N ASN A 220 10.45 1.66 8.08
CA ASN A 220 11.68 0.93 7.75
C ASN A 220 12.83 1.84 7.28
N THR A 221 12.52 2.98 6.67
CA THR A 221 13.52 3.91 6.15
C THR A 221 14.05 4.86 7.23
N ASN A 222 13.16 5.52 7.96
CA ASN A 222 13.50 6.58 8.91
C ASN A 222 12.82 6.44 10.26
N GLY A 223 11.55 6.02 10.29
CA GLY A 223 10.74 6.00 11.51
C GLY A 223 11.36 5.16 12.64
N ARG A 224 11.91 3.98 12.31
CA ARG A 224 12.56 3.09 13.29
C ARG A 224 13.72 3.78 14.00
N ARG A 225 14.63 4.40 13.25
CA ARG A 225 15.81 5.09 13.82
C ARG A 225 15.37 6.25 14.71
N ASN A 226 14.48 7.09 14.19
CA ASN A 226 13.97 8.25 14.91
C ASN A 226 13.29 7.84 16.23
N TYR A 227 12.52 6.75 16.21
CA TYR A 227 11.89 6.21 17.40
C TYR A 227 12.91 5.77 18.46
N HIS A 228 13.94 5.03 18.09
CA HIS A 228 14.98 4.60 19.03
C HIS A 228 15.78 5.78 19.61
N GLU A 229 16.09 6.80 18.80
CA GLU A 229 16.73 8.02 19.30
C GLU A 229 15.86 8.77 20.33
N LEU A 230 14.54 8.80 20.11
CA LEU A 230 13.61 9.38 21.07
C LEU A 230 13.57 8.59 22.37
N LEU A 231 13.51 7.25 22.29
CA LEU A 231 13.55 6.38 23.47
C LEU A 231 14.84 6.56 24.27
N GLU A 232 15.99 6.65 23.60
CA GLU A 232 17.27 6.87 24.29
C GLU A 232 17.31 8.22 25.03
N LYS A 233 16.78 9.28 24.41
CA LYS A 233 16.66 10.59 25.05
C LYS A 233 15.71 10.57 26.25
N GLU A 234 14.58 9.87 26.14
CA GLU A 234 13.62 9.72 27.25
C GLU A 234 14.23 8.90 28.39
N GLN A 235 14.95 7.82 28.09
CA GLN A 235 15.65 7.00 29.08
C GLN A 235 16.70 7.82 29.87
N LYS A 236 17.53 8.61 29.17
CA LYS A 236 18.52 9.49 29.83
C LYS A 236 17.87 10.53 30.75
N LYS A 237 16.68 11.03 30.40
CA LYS A 237 15.92 11.94 31.26
C LYS A 237 15.42 11.24 32.51
N ILE A 238 14.87 10.03 32.38
CA ILE A 238 14.41 9.22 33.52
C ILE A 238 15.58 8.92 34.47
N GLU A 239 16.72 8.48 33.94
CA GLU A 239 17.92 8.22 34.74
C GLU A 239 18.44 9.48 35.44
N GLY A 240 18.34 10.65 34.80
CA GLY A 240 18.67 11.93 35.41
C GLY A 240 17.76 12.26 36.60
N LEU A 241 16.45 12.08 36.43
CA LEU A 241 15.44 12.30 37.48
C LEU A 241 15.61 11.32 38.65
N GLU A 242 15.91 10.04 38.37
CA GLU A 242 16.17 9.04 39.41
C GLU A 242 17.42 9.38 40.24
N LYS A 243 18.48 9.87 39.59
CA LYS A 243 19.69 10.35 40.29
C LYS A 243 19.41 11.56 41.17
N GLU A 244 18.59 12.51 40.70
CA GLU A 244 18.18 13.67 41.48
C GLU A 244 17.32 13.27 42.69
N LYS A 245 16.32 12.41 42.47
CA LYS A 245 15.48 11.84 43.53
C LYS A 245 16.34 11.18 44.61
N LYS A 246 17.30 10.34 44.23
CA LYS A 246 18.22 9.67 45.16
C LYS A 246 19.03 10.66 46.00
N LYS A 247 19.56 11.73 45.39
CA LYS A 247 20.30 12.79 46.12
C LYS A 247 19.42 13.51 47.15
N ILE A 248 18.17 13.78 46.80
CA ILE A 248 17.22 14.43 47.72
C ILE A 248 16.88 13.49 48.89
N GLU A 249 16.64 12.21 48.61
CA GLU A 249 16.39 11.19 49.64
C GLU A 249 17.58 11.03 50.59
N GLU A 250 18.81 10.94 50.08
CA GLU A 250 20.03 10.87 50.89
C GLU A 250 20.20 12.11 51.77
N ARG A 251 19.96 13.31 51.23
CA ARG A 251 19.99 14.55 52.01
C ARG A 251 18.93 14.57 53.11
N ASN A 252 17.71 14.16 52.80
CA ASN A 252 16.61 14.12 53.78
C ASN A 252 16.90 13.10 54.89
N GLN A 253 17.45 11.94 54.55
CA GLN A 253 17.89 10.94 55.54
C GLN A 253 18.98 11.48 56.45
N GLU A 254 19.97 12.19 55.90
CA GLU A 254 21.01 12.85 56.69
C GLU A 254 20.44 13.91 57.64
N LEU A 255 19.53 14.75 57.16
CA LEU A 255 18.85 15.75 57.99
C LEU A 255 18.04 15.09 59.11
N GLN A 256 17.38 13.97 58.81
CA GLN A 256 16.62 13.21 59.80
C GLN A 256 17.52 12.61 60.88
N ARG A 257 18.69 12.06 60.49
CA ARG A 257 19.68 11.53 61.44
C ARG A 257 20.19 12.63 62.39
N ARG A 258 20.61 13.77 61.84
CA ARG A 258 21.06 14.92 62.66
C ARG A 258 19.97 15.41 63.61
N TYR A 259 18.72 15.42 63.16
CA TYR A 259 17.60 15.76 64.03
C TYR A 259 17.40 14.75 65.16
N GLN A 260 17.52 13.45 64.88
CA GLN A 260 17.44 12.41 65.90
C GLN A 260 18.57 12.54 66.93
N ASP A 261 19.80 12.85 66.51
CA ASP A 261 20.93 13.09 67.40
C ASP A 261 20.66 14.29 68.33
N LEU A 262 20.14 15.39 67.79
CA LEU A 262 19.75 16.56 68.59
C LEU A 262 18.64 16.24 69.59
N VAL A 263 17.63 15.47 69.17
CA VAL A 263 16.54 15.03 70.07
C VAL A 263 17.07 14.11 71.16
N ALA A 264 18.01 13.22 70.85
CA ALA A 264 18.65 12.35 71.83
C ALA A 264 19.49 13.15 72.84
N ASP A 265 20.26 14.13 72.37
CA ASP A 265 21.06 15.04 73.20
C ASP A 265 20.17 15.88 74.14
N GLU A 266 19.08 16.45 73.63
CA GLU A 266 18.11 17.19 74.46
C GLU A 266 17.44 16.30 75.52
N LYS A 267 17.00 15.09 75.15
CA LYS A 267 16.45 14.12 76.12
C LYS A 267 17.47 13.73 77.18
N TRP A 268 18.72 13.55 76.77
CA TRP A 268 19.79 13.22 77.71
C TRP A 268 20.04 14.38 78.68
N LYS A 269 20.05 15.63 78.20
CA LYS A 269 20.18 16.82 79.06
C LYS A 269 19.02 16.94 80.05
N GLU A 270 17.79 16.67 79.65
CA GLU A 270 16.63 16.70 80.57
C GLU A 270 16.75 15.68 81.70
N GLN A 271 17.37 14.53 81.44
CA GLN A 271 17.54 13.46 82.43
C GLN A 271 18.76 13.67 83.33
N ASN A 272 19.82 14.33 82.85
CA ASN A 272 21.14 14.35 83.51
C ASN A 272 21.63 15.75 83.92
N CYS A 273 20.95 16.83 83.51
CA CYS A 273 21.40 18.20 83.75
C CYS A 273 20.38 19.04 84.54
N HIS A 274 20.89 20.02 85.30
CA HIS A 274 20.09 21.08 85.89
C HIS A 274 20.35 22.41 85.18
N ALA A 275 19.38 23.33 85.23
CA ALA A 275 19.51 24.66 84.66
C ALA A 275 20.09 25.65 85.69
N CYS A 276 21.09 26.44 85.28
CA CYS A 276 21.60 27.52 86.12
C CYS A 276 20.49 28.53 86.45
N PRO A 277 20.23 28.84 87.73
CA PRO A 277 19.17 29.78 88.13
C PRO A 277 19.34 31.21 87.59
N HIS A 278 20.55 31.58 87.16
CA HIS A 278 20.87 32.94 86.74
C HIS A 278 20.89 33.17 85.22
N CYS A 279 21.18 32.13 84.43
CA CYS A 279 21.29 32.26 82.97
C CYS A 279 20.63 31.12 82.19
N GLY A 280 20.08 30.10 82.87
CA GLY A 280 19.38 28.98 82.23
C GLY A 280 20.28 27.95 81.53
N ARG A 281 21.62 28.12 81.58
CA ARG A 281 22.56 27.18 80.95
C ARG A 281 22.41 25.77 81.57
N PRO A 282 22.33 24.70 80.76
CA PRO A 282 22.36 23.32 81.27
C PRO A 282 23.75 23.02 81.81
N ILE A 283 23.80 22.51 83.03
CA ILE A 283 25.02 22.11 83.73
C ILE A 283 24.83 20.66 84.15
N GLN A 284 25.85 19.83 83.93
CA GLN A 284 25.92 18.47 84.45
C GLN A 284 26.79 18.45 85.72
N LYS A 285 26.36 17.75 86.75
CA LYS A 285 27.19 17.46 87.92
C LYS A 285 27.91 16.13 87.69
N LEU A 286 29.25 16.17 87.66
CA LEU A 286 30.05 14.95 87.56
C LEU A 286 30.18 14.30 88.95
N GLU A 287 30.86 14.96 89.88
CA GLU A 287 31.02 14.52 91.27
C GLU A 287 31.30 15.74 92.18
N GLY A 288 31.17 15.59 93.50
CA GLY A 288 31.55 16.64 94.48
C GLY A 288 30.41 17.42 95.13
N CYS A 289 30.75 18.59 95.69
CA CYS A 289 29.87 19.44 96.50
C CYS A 289 28.73 20.09 95.71
N ASP A 290 27.64 20.46 96.38
CA ASP A 290 26.50 21.17 95.77
C ASP A 290 26.77 22.67 95.50
N SER A 291 27.88 23.22 95.98
CA SER A 291 28.29 24.60 95.73
C SER A 291 28.98 24.70 94.37
N MET A 292 28.26 25.17 93.35
CA MET A 292 28.72 25.19 91.96
C MET A 292 28.93 26.63 91.46
N VAL A 293 29.84 26.81 90.50
CA VAL A 293 30.02 28.08 89.77
C VAL A 293 29.65 27.86 88.31
N CYS A 294 28.70 28.64 87.78
CA CYS A 294 28.28 28.48 86.40
C CYS A 294 29.42 28.85 85.43
N GLY A 295 29.96 27.86 84.73
CA GLY A 295 31.02 28.04 83.73
C GLY A 295 32.44 27.87 84.27
N SER A 296 32.65 27.46 85.52
CA SER A 296 33.99 27.10 85.99
C SER A 296 33.96 26.08 87.10
N ASP A 297 35.01 25.27 87.20
CA ASP A 297 35.16 24.35 88.32
C ASP A 297 35.37 25.11 89.64
N TYR A 298 34.85 24.56 90.74
CA TYR A 298 34.95 25.19 92.06
C TYR A 298 36.40 25.35 92.54
N HIS A 299 37.29 24.45 92.13
CA HIS A 299 38.73 24.45 92.47
C HIS A 299 39.64 25.10 91.42
N GLY A 300 39.07 25.63 90.33
CA GLY A 300 39.83 26.19 89.22
C GLY A 300 40.50 25.11 88.36
N GLY A 301 40.58 25.36 87.04
CA GLY A 301 41.19 24.44 86.09
C GLY A 301 40.47 24.44 84.74
N ASN A 302 39.15 24.22 84.74
CA ASN A 302 38.33 24.29 83.53
C ASN A 302 37.45 25.55 83.54
N ILE A 303 37.61 26.41 82.53
CA ILE A 303 36.80 27.62 82.34
C ILE A 303 36.01 27.47 81.03
N GLN A 304 34.69 27.55 81.16
CA GLN A 304 33.71 27.38 80.09
C GLN A 304 32.77 28.59 80.06
N ASN A 305 32.00 28.73 78.99
CA ASN A 305 31.11 29.89 78.79
C ASN A 305 29.91 29.92 79.77
N GLY A 306 30.06 30.44 80.99
CA GLY A 306 28.95 30.58 81.97
C GLY A 306 28.82 32.00 82.51
N CYS A 307 27.79 32.24 83.33
CA CYS A 307 27.56 33.56 83.93
C CYS A 307 28.47 33.86 85.14
N GLY A 308 29.31 32.91 85.56
CA GLY A 308 30.25 33.06 86.66
C GLY A 308 29.62 33.16 88.06
N LYS A 309 28.29 33.13 88.16
CA LYS A 309 27.59 33.20 89.45
C LYS A 309 27.61 31.86 90.16
N ARG A 310 27.73 31.93 91.49
CA ARG A 310 27.67 30.80 92.41
C ARG A 310 26.21 30.43 92.65
N PHE A 311 25.90 29.15 92.68
CA PHE A 311 24.56 28.66 92.99
C PHE A 311 24.64 27.29 93.67
N ASN A 312 23.56 26.90 94.35
CA ASN A 312 23.45 25.58 94.96
C ASN A 312 22.75 24.62 93.98
N TRP A 313 23.38 23.48 93.71
CA TRP A 313 22.87 22.44 92.81
C TRP A 313 21.54 21.84 93.27
N SER A 314 21.41 21.45 94.54
CA SER A 314 20.20 20.79 95.06
C SER A 314 18.97 21.69 95.08
N GLN A 315 19.16 23.01 94.98
CA GLN A 315 18.08 24.00 94.87
C GLN A 315 17.80 24.42 93.43
N SER A 316 18.60 23.96 92.46
CA SER A 316 18.43 24.32 91.04
C SER A 316 17.39 23.43 90.38
N GLN A 317 16.65 23.99 89.42
CA GLN A 317 15.61 23.25 88.70
C GLN A 317 16.24 22.31 87.66
N PRO A 318 15.68 21.10 87.45
CA PRO A 318 16.06 20.23 86.34
C PRO A 318 15.94 20.97 85.00
N TYR A 319 16.84 20.66 84.07
CA TYR A 319 16.78 21.23 82.73
C TYR A 319 15.51 20.76 81.99
N LYS A 320 14.89 21.65 81.23
CA LYS A 320 13.76 21.35 80.33
C LYS A 320 14.09 21.88 78.95
N SER A 321 13.99 21.02 77.93
CA SER A 321 14.27 21.40 76.55
C SER A 321 13.21 22.40 76.05
N THR A 322 13.65 23.36 75.24
CA THR A 322 12.73 24.20 74.45
C THR A 322 12.50 23.50 73.12
N GLY A 323 11.24 23.17 72.81
CA GLY A 323 10.86 22.26 71.73
C GLY A 323 11.63 22.47 70.41
N LEU A 324 12.33 21.42 69.96
CA LEU A 324 13.04 21.42 68.68
C LEU A 324 12.04 21.41 67.51
N SER A 325 12.18 22.37 66.59
CA SER A 325 11.45 22.31 65.32
C SER A 325 11.96 21.15 64.43
N GLY A 326 11.04 20.43 63.79
CA GLY A 326 11.37 19.28 62.94
C GLY A 326 12.27 19.64 61.75
N PRO A 327 12.96 18.65 61.15
CA PRO A 327 13.86 18.89 60.03
C PRO A 327 13.06 19.35 58.81
N LYS A 328 13.55 20.37 58.10
CA LYS A 328 12.96 20.84 56.85
C LYS A 328 13.41 19.94 55.70
N THR A 329 12.65 18.89 55.44
CA THR A 329 12.85 18.02 54.28
C THR A 329 12.33 18.67 53.00
N VAL A 330 12.90 18.29 51.86
CA VAL A 330 12.39 18.70 50.55
C VAL A 330 11.88 17.46 49.83
N GLU A 331 10.66 17.50 49.35
CA GLU A 331 10.09 16.41 48.55
C GLU A 331 10.53 16.51 47.10
N PHE A 332 10.85 15.37 46.49
CA PHE A 332 11.08 15.31 45.05
C PHE A 332 9.75 15.50 44.33
N GLN A 333 9.68 16.51 43.47
CA GLN A 333 8.51 16.75 42.63
C GLN A 333 8.72 16.09 41.26
N PRO A 334 8.01 14.98 40.95
CA PRO A 334 8.09 14.39 39.63
C PRO A 334 7.49 15.33 38.58
N PRO A 335 7.91 15.23 37.31
CA PRO A 335 7.28 15.97 36.24
C PRO A 335 5.78 15.65 36.16
N PRO A 336 4.91 16.64 35.85
CA PRO A 336 3.46 16.53 36.01
C PRO A 336 2.76 15.52 35.09
N ASN A 337 3.48 14.87 34.16
CA ASN A 337 2.92 13.79 33.34
C ASN A 337 4.04 12.92 32.73
N PRO A 338 4.52 11.87 33.41
CA PRO A 338 5.48 10.96 32.80
C PRO A 338 4.81 10.23 31.64
N LYS A 339 5.40 10.27 30.44
CA LYS A 339 4.91 9.49 29.30
C LYS A 339 5.02 8.01 29.65
N GLN A 340 3.89 7.38 29.97
CA GLN A 340 3.83 5.94 30.18
C GLN A 340 3.76 5.24 28.84
N ARG A 341 4.48 4.12 28.73
CA ARG A 341 4.43 3.27 27.55
C ARG A 341 3.14 2.47 27.57
N THR A 342 2.41 2.50 26.46
CA THR A 342 1.13 1.81 26.30
C THR A 342 1.30 0.29 26.47
N ARG A 343 0.39 -0.32 27.21
CA ARG A 343 0.26 -1.78 27.33
C ARG A 343 -0.96 -2.23 26.51
N HIS A 344 -0.76 -3.05 25.48
CA HIS A 344 -1.82 -3.43 24.51
C HIS A 344 -2.77 -4.55 25.00
N GLY A 345 -2.97 -4.66 26.32
CA GLY A 345 -3.81 -5.71 26.94
C GLY A 345 -3.12 -7.07 27.09
N ASP A 346 -3.60 -7.91 28.00
CA ASP A 346 -3.00 -9.23 28.30
C ASP A 346 -3.30 -10.27 27.20
N TRP A 347 -4.37 -10.07 26.44
CA TRP A 347 -4.88 -11.00 25.43
C TRP A 347 -4.18 -10.90 24.06
N ILE A 348 -3.25 -9.96 23.90
CA ILE A 348 -2.52 -9.73 22.65
C ILE A 348 -1.01 -9.90 22.91
N PRO A 349 -0.52 -11.14 23.05
CA PRO A 349 0.91 -11.40 23.22
C PRO A 349 1.66 -11.21 21.91
N CYS A 350 2.96 -10.97 22.02
CA CYS A 350 3.87 -11.04 20.88
C CYS A 350 3.96 -12.48 20.37
N ASP A 351 3.73 -12.71 19.08
CA ASP A 351 3.78 -14.03 18.48
C ASP A 351 5.18 -14.66 18.48
N ASN A 352 6.23 -13.84 18.64
CA ASN A 352 7.61 -14.31 18.77
C ASN A 352 7.99 -14.65 20.23
N CYS A 353 8.03 -13.64 21.12
CA CYS A 353 8.51 -13.85 22.50
C CYS A 353 7.43 -14.31 23.48
N LYS A 354 6.16 -14.35 23.06
CA LYS A 354 4.98 -14.72 23.88
C LYS A 354 4.72 -13.82 25.09
N GLN A 355 5.48 -12.73 25.23
CA GLN A 355 5.28 -11.73 26.27
C GLN A 355 4.23 -10.70 25.85
N GLN A 356 3.67 -10.03 26.85
CA GLN A 356 2.77 -8.90 26.62
C GLN A 356 3.48 -7.75 25.91
N ILE A 357 2.77 -7.11 24.97
CA ILE A 357 3.32 -6.01 24.17
C ILE A 357 3.19 -4.69 24.94
N VAL A 358 4.35 -4.08 25.21
CA VAL A 358 4.49 -2.74 25.81
C VAL A 358 5.21 -1.83 24.82
N GLY A 359 4.73 -0.59 24.67
CA GLY A 359 5.22 0.36 23.66
C GLY A 359 4.54 0.17 22.32
N LEU A 360 5.33 -0.01 21.25
CA LEU A 360 4.77 -0.22 19.92
C LEU A 360 4.32 -1.66 19.70
N ARG A 361 3.10 -1.81 19.16
CA ARG A 361 2.59 -3.08 18.63
C ARG A 361 2.60 -3.05 17.12
N PHE A 362 3.16 -4.10 16.52
CA PHE A 362 3.21 -4.31 15.08
C PHE A 362 2.23 -5.43 14.72
N SER A 363 1.08 -5.09 14.13
CA SER A 363 0.11 -6.08 13.66
C SER A 363 0.28 -6.29 12.16
N CYS A 364 0.57 -7.53 11.73
CA CYS A 364 0.64 -7.85 10.32
C CYS A 364 -0.73 -7.66 9.67
N VAL A 365 -0.77 -6.97 8.53
CA VAL A 365 -2.02 -6.72 7.80
C VAL A 365 -2.40 -7.89 6.89
N HIS A 366 -1.44 -8.76 6.54
CA HIS A 366 -1.64 -9.90 5.65
C HIS A 366 -1.86 -11.23 6.38
N CYS A 367 -1.83 -11.22 7.71
CA CYS A 367 -2.13 -12.39 8.52
C CYS A 367 -3.40 -12.18 9.34
N ARG A 368 -4.12 -13.27 9.60
CA ARG A 368 -5.38 -13.21 10.34
C ARG A 368 -5.18 -12.65 11.74
N SER A 369 -4.13 -13.07 12.44
CA SER A 369 -3.76 -12.58 13.77
C SER A 369 -2.27 -12.82 14.00
N PHE A 370 -1.43 -11.85 13.65
CA PHE A 370 0.01 -11.91 13.91
C PHE A 370 0.51 -10.55 14.40
N ASN A 371 1.15 -10.54 15.57
CA ASN A 371 1.56 -9.38 16.32
C ASN A 371 3.00 -9.52 16.80
N LEU A 372 3.81 -8.47 16.64
CA LEU A 372 5.15 -8.38 17.19
C LEU A 372 5.26 -7.19 18.14
N CYS A 373 6.07 -7.31 19.18
CA CYS A 373 6.53 -6.18 19.98
C CYS A 373 7.72 -5.49 19.32
N GLU A 374 8.00 -4.24 19.71
CA GLU A 374 9.16 -3.47 19.24
C GLU A 374 10.52 -4.17 19.40
N ASN A 375 10.66 -5.07 20.38
CA ASN A 375 11.90 -5.82 20.60
C ASN A 375 12.05 -7.03 19.66
N CYS A 376 10.95 -7.48 19.06
CA CYS A 376 10.91 -8.64 18.17
C CYS A 376 10.74 -8.27 16.69
N GLU A 377 10.19 -7.08 16.39
CA GLU A 377 9.91 -6.63 15.03
C GLU A 377 11.11 -6.78 14.09
N PHE A 378 12.30 -6.32 14.52
CA PHE A 378 13.50 -6.40 13.68
C PHE A 378 14.16 -7.78 13.67
N LYS A 379 13.79 -8.68 14.59
CA LYS A 379 14.46 -9.99 14.77
C LYS A 379 13.80 -11.10 13.97
N VAL A 380 12.55 -10.91 13.55
CA VAL A 380 11.75 -11.95 12.91
C VAL A 380 11.49 -11.53 11.47
N ASP A 381 12.03 -12.30 10.52
CA ASP A 381 11.66 -12.20 9.11
C ASP A 381 10.32 -12.91 8.90
N HIS A 382 9.24 -12.26 9.32
CA HIS A 382 7.88 -12.70 9.04
C HIS A 382 7.54 -12.31 7.60
N HIS A 383 7.66 -13.25 6.66
CA HIS A 383 7.43 -13.10 5.20
C HIS A 383 7.86 -11.76 4.61
N LYS A 384 8.89 -11.77 3.75
CA LYS A 384 9.54 -10.57 3.17
C LYS A 384 8.64 -9.44 2.65
N ASN A 385 7.41 -9.73 2.21
CA ASN A 385 6.48 -8.74 1.65
C ASN A 385 5.40 -8.27 2.64
N HIS A 386 5.35 -8.83 3.86
CA HIS A 386 4.31 -8.51 4.81
C HIS A 386 4.51 -7.12 5.41
N VAL A 387 3.44 -6.34 5.35
CA VAL A 387 3.32 -5.01 5.94
C VAL A 387 2.74 -5.11 7.35
N PHE A 388 3.24 -4.28 8.25
CA PHE A 388 2.72 -4.14 9.61
C PHE A 388 2.04 -2.79 9.82
N ARG A 389 0.86 -2.81 10.44
CA ARG A 389 0.26 -1.63 11.06
C ARG A 389 0.87 -1.43 12.44
N ILE A 390 1.32 -0.21 12.70
CA ILE A 390 1.97 0.17 13.96
C ILE A 390 0.94 0.84 14.86
N PHE A 391 0.84 0.37 16.10
CA PHE A 391 -0.04 0.92 17.12
C PHE A 391 0.79 1.50 18.26
N GLU A 392 0.66 2.81 18.49
CA GLU A 392 1.23 3.50 19.65
C GLU A 392 0.32 3.41 20.88
N LYS A 393 -1.00 3.31 20.65
CA LYS A 393 -2.04 3.26 21.68
C LYS A 393 -2.85 1.96 21.53
N THR A 394 -3.61 1.61 22.56
CA THR A 394 -4.52 0.46 22.47
C THR A 394 -5.58 0.70 21.40
N GLU A 395 -6.18 -0.37 20.85
CA GLU A 395 -7.28 -0.21 19.88
C GLU A 395 -8.46 0.52 20.51
N GLU A 396 -8.74 0.24 21.78
CA GLU A 396 -9.76 0.94 22.56
C GLU A 396 -9.48 2.44 22.65
N ASP A 397 -8.24 2.83 22.97
CA ASP A 397 -7.84 4.23 23.08
C ASP A 397 -7.90 4.97 21.75
N GLU A 398 -7.56 4.30 20.63
CA GLU A 398 -7.71 4.88 19.29
C GLU A 398 -9.19 5.13 18.97
N ILE A 399 -10.06 4.16 19.26
CA ILE A 399 -11.49 4.30 19.00
C ILE A 399 -12.09 5.40 19.88
N LEU A 400 -11.71 5.47 21.17
CA LEU A 400 -12.14 6.53 22.08
C LEU A 400 -11.68 7.91 21.60
N GLN A 401 -10.45 8.04 21.09
CA GLN A 401 -9.97 9.31 20.52
C GLN A 401 -10.69 9.70 19.23
N ILE A 402 -10.96 8.75 18.35
CA ILE A 402 -11.73 8.99 17.12
C ILE A 402 -13.16 9.41 17.48
N ALA A 403 -13.80 8.71 18.42
CA ALA A 403 -15.15 9.02 18.89
C ALA A 403 -15.24 10.39 19.57
N ALA A 404 -14.24 10.76 20.38
CA ALA A 404 -14.13 12.08 20.99
C ALA A 404 -13.97 13.19 19.93
N ARG A 405 -13.11 12.99 18.92
CA ARG A 405 -12.93 13.94 17.80
C ARG A 405 -14.18 14.06 16.93
N ALA A 406 -14.91 12.97 16.74
CA ALA A 406 -16.15 12.93 15.98
C ALA A 406 -17.38 13.43 16.75
N GLN A 407 -17.23 13.85 18.02
CA GLN A 407 -18.32 14.26 18.92
C GLN A 407 -19.47 13.24 18.98
N LYS A 408 -19.15 11.93 19.04
CA LYS A 408 -20.16 10.84 19.11
C LYS A 408 -20.23 10.23 20.52
N PRO A 409 -21.01 10.80 21.46
CA PRO A 409 -21.03 10.36 22.87
C PRO A 409 -21.60 8.96 23.07
N SER A 410 -22.55 8.51 22.23
CA SER A 410 -23.15 7.16 22.35
C SER A 410 -22.17 6.03 22.00
N LEU A 411 -21.15 6.28 21.17
CA LEU A 411 -20.11 5.30 20.87
C LEU A 411 -19.12 5.18 22.04
N MET A 412 -18.86 6.28 22.76
CA MET A 412 -17.99 6.30 23.95
C MET A 412 -18.59 5.46 25.10
N GLU A 413 -19.88 5.62 25.40
CA GLU A 413 -20.56 4.87 26.46
C GLU A 413 -20.64 3.36 26.18
N ASN A 414 -20.85 2.97 24.92
CA ASN A 414 -20.92 1.56 24.50
C ASN A 414 -19.56 0.85 24.55
N ILE A 415 -18.46 1.57 24.36
CA ILE A 415 -17.11 1.02 24.45
C ILE A 415 -16.67 0.96 25.91
N ALA A 416 -16.88 2.03 26.69
CA ALA A 416 -16.57 2.04 28.11
C ALA A 416 -17.29 0.91 28.88
N SER A 417 -18.57 0.66 28.57
CA SER A 417 -19.35 -0.43 29.19
C SER A 417 -18.88 -1.85 28.83
N LYS A 418 -18.12 -2.03 27.75
CA LYS A 418 -17.51 -3.31 27.35
C LYS A 418 -16.10 -3.52 27.93
N ILE A 419 -15.41 -2.45 28.33
CA ILE A 419 -14.06 -2.49 28.91
C ILE A 419 -14.10 -2.73 30.43
N PHE A 420 -15.13 -2.20 31.11
CA PHE A 420 -15.29 -2.28 32.57
C PHE A 420 -16.21 -3.42 33.05
N LYS A 421 -16.50 -4.40 32.19
CA LYS A 421 -17.14 -5.68 32.53
C LYS A 421 -16.20 -6.81 32.15
#